data_AF-A0A933L9N0-F1
#
_entry.id   AF-A0A933L9N0-F1
#
_cell.length_a   1.000
_cell.length_b   1.000
_cell.length_c   1.000
_cell.angle_alpha   90.00
_cell.angle_beta   90.00
_cell.angle_gamma   90.00
#
_symmetry.space_group_name_H-M   'P 1'
#
loop_
_entity.id
_entity.type
_entity.pdbx_description
1 polymer ?
#
loop_
_entity_poly.entity_id
_entity_poly.type
_entity_poly.pdbx_seq_one_letter_code
_entity_poly.pdbx_strand_id
1 'polypeptide(L)'
;MLALAHIGIGTKLLGPFSKGLSKSWIIFGIFLPDIIDKPLYYIPVFFTGKWGAEFGLISGTRTFGHTGLLLLLIVFLAILNKSKILTAIALGHMTHLALDNWIDRFNDISPVSAKFALFFPAYGFQFPIIPHGDKWRYLASYADSYILSCEAIGLLIILWDYWKWRHRKEIFRLSQKKHSSAV
;
A
#
# COMPACT_ATOMS: atom_id res chain seq x y z
N MET A 1 -7.17 6.05 -2.45
CA MET A 1 -6.02 5.44 -1.75
C MET A 1 -6.48 5.06 -0.35
N LEU A 2 -6.02 3.92 0.14
CA LEU A 2 -6.24 3.46 1.51
C LEU A 2 -4.99 3.68 2.36
N ALA A 3 -4.58 4.93 2.58
CA ALA A 3 -3.24 5.27 3.08
C ALA A 3 -2.97 4.72 4.49
N LEU A 4 -3.92 4.90 5.41
CA LEU A 4 -3.81 4.44 6.80
C LEU A 4 -3.96 2.94 6.88
N ALA A 5 -4.86 2.34 6.07
CA ALA A 5 -4.97 0.89 5.96
C ALA A 5 -3.65 0.27 5.52
N HIS A 6 -3.02 0.82 4.48
CA HIS A 6 -1.74 0.35 3.95
C HIS A 6 -0.60 0.46 4.97
N ILE A 7 -0.48 1.58 5.67
CA ILE A 7 0.52 1.71 6.75
C ILE A 7 0.19 0.75 7.90
N GLY A 8 -1.02 0.84 8.47
CA GLY A 8 -1.40 0.13 9.69
C GLY A 8 -1.36 -1.38 9.50
N ILE A 9 -2.11 -1.88 8.52
CA ILE A 9 -2.18 -3.32 8.23
C ILE A 9 -0.84 -3.81 7.66
N GLY A 10 -0.25 -3.08 6.71
CA GLY A 10 1.00 -3.48 6.05
C GLY A 10 2.17 -3.59 7.02
N THR A 11 2.39 -2.58 7.86
CA THR A 11 3.48 -2.63 8.86
C THR A 11 3.25 -3.72 9.90
N LYS A 12 2.00 -4.06 10.22
CA LYS A 12 1.67 -5.15 11.14
C LYS A 12 1.97 -6.52 10.56
N LEU A 13 1.56 -6.74 9.30
CA LEU A 13 1.85 -7.97 8.56
C LEU A 13 3.36 -8.21 8.40
N LEU A 14 4.12 -7.14 8.20
CA LEU A 14 5.58 -7.21 8.10
C LEU A 14 6.30 -7.38 9.44
N GLY A 15 5.61 -7.39 10.58
CA GLY A 15 6.21 -7.49 11.90
C GLY A 15 7.28 -8.59 12.04
N PRO A 16 7.00 -9.85 11.63
CA PRO A 16 7.97 -10.94 11.69
C PRO A 16 9.18 -10.76 10.75
N PHE A 17 8.96 -10.15 9.59
CA PHE A 17 9.95 -10.03 8.51
C PHE A 17 10.76 -8.72 8.56
N SER A 18 10.34 -7.75 9.36
CA SER A 18 10.95 -6.42 9.47
C SER A 18 12.03 -6.31 10.54
N LYS A 19 12.40 -7.42 11.20
CA LYS A 19 13.39 -7.41 12.28
C LYS A 19 14.76 -6.93 11.77
N GLY A 20 15.25 -5.83 12.34
CA GLY A 20 16.54 -5.23 11.95
C GLY A 20 16.48 -4.34 10.70
N LEU A 21 15.29 -4.06 10.17
CA LEU A 21 15.05 -3.12 9.08
C LEU A 21 14.51 -1.79 9.62
N SER A 22 14.78 -0.70 8.91
CA SER A 22 14.26 0.62 9.27
C SER A 22 12.78 0.72 8.90
N LYS A 23 11.94 1.06 9.89
CA LYS A 23 10.51 1.28 9.67
C LYS A 23 10.22 2.40 8.69
N SER A 24 11.02 3.47 8.68
CA SER A 24 10.82 4.60 7.75
C SER A 24 10.96 4.16 6.30
N TRP A 25 11.91 3.28 6.00
CA TRP A 25 12.10 2.75 4.65
C TRP A 25 11.03 1.73 4.25
N ILE A 26 10.47 0.99 5.21
CA ILE A 26 9.29 0.14 4.97
C ILE A 26 8.08 1.01 4.61
N ILE A 27 7.80 2.04 5.40
CA ILE A 27 6.70 2.98 5.14
C ILE A 27 6.90 3.67 3.79
N PHE A 28 8.12 4.11 3.48
CA PHE A 28 8.44 4.65 2.16
C PHE A 28 8.14 3.65 1.04
N GLY A 29 8.56 2.39 1.20
CA GLY A 29 8.24 1.32 0.26
C GLY A 29 6.74 1.07 0.09
N ILE A 30 5.96 1.18 1.17
CA ILE A 30 4.49 1.09 1.11
C ILE A 30 3.94 2.20 0.20
N PHE A 31 4.41 3.43 0.34
CA PHE A 31 3.92 4.55 -0.49
C PHE A 31 4.52 4.61 -1.90
N LEU A 32 5.62 3.89 -2.16
CA LEU A 32 6.37 4.00 -3.40
C LEU A 32 5.52 3.80 -4.67
N PRO A 33 4.64 2.78 -4.77
CA PRO A 33 3.77 2.59 -5.94
C PRO A 33 2.91 3.81 -6.24
N ASP A 34 2.31 4.37 -5.19
CA ASP A 34 1.38 5.48 -5.29
C ASP A 34 2.07 6.81 -5.53
N ILE A 35 3.28 6.99 -5.00
CA ILE A 35 4.12 8.17 -5.29
C ILE A 35 4.54 8.17 -6.77
N ILE A 36 4.71 7.01 -7.39
CA ILE A 36 5.04 6.90 -8.81
C ILE A 36 3.77 7.12 -9.65
N ASP A 37 2.72 6.33 -9.40
CA ASP A 37 1.60 6.24 -10.35
C ASP A 37 0.63 7.41 -10.27
N LYS A 38 0.42 8.01 -9.10
CA LYS A 38 -0.53 9.13 -8.99
C LYS A 38 -0.05 10.38 -9.71
N PRO A 39 1.20 10.85 -9.55
CA PRO A 39 1.68 11.98 -10.35
C PRO A 39 1.63 11.67 -11.85
N LEU A 40 2.01 10.44 -12.25
CA LEU A 40 1.93 10.02 -13.65
C LEU A 40 0.51 10.13 -14.21
N TYR A 41 -0.52 9.85 -13.41
CA TYR A 41 -1.91 9.99 -13.81
C TYR A 41 -2.44 11.43 -13.71
N TYR A 42 -2.25 12.09 -12.57
CA TYR A 42 -2.88 13.39 -12.28
C TYR A 42 -2.23 14.58 -12.98
N ILE A 43 -0.93 14.55 -13.25
CA ILE A 43 -0.26 15.64 -13.95
C ILE A 43 -0.84 15.79 -15.37
N PRO A 44 -0.91 14.73 -16.21
CA PRO A 44 -1.56 14.81 -17.52
C PRO A 44 -3.04 15.20 -17.45
N VAL A 45 -3.79 14.67 -16.48
CA VAL A 45 -5.20 15.03 -16.25
C VAL A 45 -5.35 16.53 -16.00
N PHE A 46 -4.46 17.11 -15.18
CA PHE A 46 -4.48 18.53 -14.87
C PHE A 46 -4.20 19.39 -16.11
N PHE A 47 -3.22 19.01 -16.92
CA PHE A 47 -2.82 19.81 -18.10
C PHE A 47 -3.75 19.66 -19.31
N THR A 48 -4.36 18.50 -19.50
CA THR A 48 -5.14 18.22 -20.72
C THR A 48 -6.65 18.20 -20.47
N GLY A 49 -7.08 18.13 -19.21
CA GLY A 49 -8.49 18.00 -18.84
C GLY A 49 -9.10 16.63 -19.15
N LYS A 50 -8.36 15.72 -19.79
CA LYS A 50 -8.77 14.36 -20.16
C LYS A 50 -8.73 13.44 -18.95
N TRP A 51 -9.51 12.36 -18.97
CA TRP A 51 -9.60 11.38 -17.87
C TRP A 51 -9.61 9.94 -18.41
N GLY A 52 -9.04 9.00 -17.64
CA GLY A 52 -9.15 7.57 -17.92
C GLY A 52 -8.58 7.13 -19.27
N ALA A 53 -9.41 6.47 -20.10
CA ALA A 53 -9.02 5.79 -21.34
C ALA A 53 -8.31 6.68 -22.38
N GLU A 54 -8.54 8.00 -22.29
CA GLU A 54 -8.06 8.98 -23.26
C GLU A 54 -6.53 9.18 -23.24
N PHE A 55 -5.83 8.62 -22.25
CA PHE A 55 -4.37 8.67 -22.13
C PHE A 55 -3.63 7.39 -22.60
N GLY A 56 -4.34 6.39 -23.11
CA GLY A 56 -3.72 5.15 -23.58
C GLY A 56 -3.07 4.35 -22.45
N LEU A 57 -1.73 4.31 -22.41
CA LEU A 57 -0.97 3.51 -21.43
C LEU A 57 -1.17 3.97 -19.96
N ILE A 58 -1.40 5.26 -19.70
CA ILE A 58 -1.60 5.79 -18.34
C ILE A 58 -3.10 6.02 -18.12
N SER A 59 -3.89 4.95 -18.23
CA SER A 59 -5.35 5.04 -18.16
C SER A 59 -5.94 4.97 -16.75
N GLY A 60 -5.10 4.92 -15.72
CA GLY A 60 -5.52 4.79 -14.33
C GLY A 60 -4.40 5.11 -13.34
N THR A 61 -4.72 5.02 -12.05
CA THR A 61 -3.77 5.32 -10.94
C THR A 61 -2.92 4.12 -10.52
N ARG A 62 -3.00 3.00 -11.25
CA ARG A 62 -2.22 1.77 -11.03
C ARG A 62 -1.53 1.41 -12.34
N THR A 63 -0.28 1.85 -12.47
CA THR A 63 0.56 1.71 -13.67
C THR A 63 1.91 1.10 -13.29
N PHE A 64 3.03 1.74 -13.66
CA PHE A 64 4.40 1.24 -13.46
C PHE A 64 4.73 0.93 -11.99
N GLY A 65 4.34 1.82 -11.08
CA GLY A 65 4.55 1.70 -9.64
C GLY A 65 3.93 0.43 -9.05
N HIS A 66 2.79 0.00 -9.60
CA HIS A 66 2.07 -1.20 -9.16
C HIS A 66 2.47 -2.48 -9.91
N THR A 67 3.55 -2.46 -10.71
CA THR A 67 4.01 -3.65 -11.41
C THR A 67 4.83 -4.60 -10.54
N GLY A 68 4.63 -5.90 -10.74
CA GLY A 68 5.49 -6.92 -10.17
C GLY A 68 6.93 -6.83 -10.70
N LEU A 69 7.13 -6.32 -11.93
CA LEU A 69 8.46 -6.07 -12.48
C LEU A 69 9.25 -5.04 -11.68
N LEU A 70 8.63 -3.94 -11.28
CA LEU A 70 9.31 -2.96 -10.43
C LEU A 70 9.68 -3.56 -9.07
N LEU A 71 8.79 -4.34 -8.46
CA LEU A 71 9.10 -5.06 -7.22
C LEU A 71 10.28 -6.02 -7.43
N LEU A 72 10.27 -6.83 -8.50
CA LEU A 72 11.33 -7.77 -8.82
C LEU A 72 12.67 -7.07 -9.03
N LEU A 73 12.67 -5.91 -9.70
CA LEU A 73 13.87 -5.09 -9.86
C LEU A 73 14.42 -4.61 -8.52
N ILE A 74 13.56 -4.10 -7.63
CA ILE A 74 13.99 -3.64 -6.29
C ILE A 74 14.52 -4.83 -5.47
N VAL A 75 13.86 -5.98 -5.51
CA VAL A 75 14.32 -7.21 -4.83
C VAL A 75 15.67 -7.66 -5.38
N PHE A 76 15.83 -7.68 -6.71
CA PHE A 76 17.08 -8.03 -7.37
C PHE A 76 18.23 -7.11 -6.94
N LEU A 77 18.00 -5.79 -6.97
CA LEU A 77 18.97 -4.80 -6.49
C LEU A 77 19.26 -4.94 -4.98
N ALA A 78 18.27 -5.31 -4.17
CA ALA A 78 18.46 -5.57 -2.75
C ALA A 78 19.39 -6.76 -2.51
N ILE A 79 19.20 -7.85 -3.27
CA ILE A 79 20.02 -9.07 -3.18
C ILE A 79 21.45 -8.78 -3.65
N LEU A 80 21.60 -8.16 -4.83
CA LEU A 80 22.92 -7.84 -5.39
C LEU A 80 23.75 -6.96 -4.44
N ASN A 81 23.13 -5.93 -3.88
CA ASN A 81 23.82 -4.98 -3.01
C ASN A 81 23.81 -5.37 -1.53
N LYS A 82 23.16 -6.50 -1.17
CA LYS A 82 22.90 -6.91 0.22
C LYS A 82 22.34 -5.76 1.09
N SER A 83 21.51 -4.91 0.49
CA SER A 83 21.11 -3.62 1.07
C SER A 83 19.86 -3.77 1.93
N LYS A 84 20.00 -3.54 3.23
CA LYS A 84 18.87 -3.52 4.18
C LYS A 84 17.83 -2.45 3.84
N ILE A 85 18.26 -1.34 3.23
CA ILE A 85 17.35 -0.26 2.82
C ILE A 85 16.46 -0.76 1.67
N LEU A 86 17.06 -1.34 0.63
CA LEU A 86 16.30 -1.88 -0.50
C LEU A 86 15.41 -3.06 -0.08
N THR A 87 15.86 -3.90 0.86
CA THR A 87 15.01 -4.94 1.45
C THR A 87 13.80 -4.35 2.17
N ALA A 88 13.99 -3.28 2.94
CA ALA A 88 12.88 -2.59 3.63
C ALA A 88 11.88 -2.00 2.63
N ILE A 89 12.36 -1.35 1.57
CA ILE A 89 11.53 -0.79 0.51
C ILE A 89 10.77 -1.90 -0.23
N ALA A 90 11.45 -2.98 -0.61
CA ALA A 90 10.83 -4.13 -1.28
C ALA A 90 9.72 -4.76 -0.44
N LEU A 91 9.94 -4.94 0.86
CA LEU A 91 8.90 -5.48 1.76
C LEU A 91 7.69 -4.55 1.85
N GLY A 92 7.92 -3.23 1.98
CA GLY A 92 6.85 -2.25 2.00
C GLY A 92 6.04 -2.25 0.70
N HIS A 93 6.74 -2.24 -0.44
CA HIS A 93 6.14 -2.30 -1.78
C HIS A 93 5.33 -3.58 -1.97
N MET A 94 5.90 -4.73 -1.58
CA MET A 94 5.21 -6.02 -1.62
C MET A 94 3.91 -6.00 -0.81
N THR A 95 3.92 -5.43 0.41
CA THR A 95 2.67 -5.31 1.18
C THR A 95 1.65 -4.39 0.53
N HIS A 96 2.09 -3.31 -0.12
CA HIS A 96 1.19 -2.44 -0.86
C HIS A 96 0.48 -3.21 -1.98
N LEU A 97 1.24 -3.92 -2.81
CA LEU A 97 0.68 -4.74 -3.88
C LEU A 97 -0.25 -5.83 -3.35
N ALA A 98 0.12 -6.49 -2.24
CA ALA A 98 -0.70 -7.53 -1.64
C ALA A 98 -2.03 -6.99 -1.10
N LEU A 99 -2.02 -5.84 -0.42
CA LEU A 99 -3.22 -5.21 0.11
C LEU A 99 -4.12 -4.71 -1.02
N ASP A 100 -3.57 -4.07 -2.04
CA ASP A 100 -4.33 -3.65 -3.22
C ASP A 100 -5.00 -4.84 -3.92
N ASN A 101 -4.28 -5.95 -4.12
CA ASN A 101 -4.87 -7.16 -4.71
C ASN A 101 -5.89 -7.85 -3.79
N TRP A 102 -5.72 -7.75 -2.48
CA TRP A 102 -6.68 -8.29 -1.51
C TRP A 102 -7.98 -7.49 -1.54
N ILE A 103 -7.88 -6.16 -1.49
CA ILE A 103 -9.01 -5.23 -1.48
C ILE A 103 -9.80 -5.30 -2.79
N ASP A 104 -9.12 -5.42 -3.93
CA ASP A 104 -9.77 -5.57 -5.24
C ASP A 104 -10.67 -6.82 -5.32
N ARG A 105 -10.48 -7.84 -4.47
CA ARG A 105 -11.38 -9.01 -4.42
C ARG A 105 -12.72 -8.72 -3.76
N PHE A 106 -12.81 -7.67 -2.95
CA PHE A 106 -14.01 -7.30 -2.21
C PHE A 106 -14.71 -6.07 -2.80
N ASN A 107 -14.07 -5.39 -3.76
CA ASN A 107 -14.64 -4.25 -4.46
C ASN A 107 -15.06 -4.65 -5.88
N ASP A 108 -16.37 -4.75 -6.10
CA ASP A 108 -16.97 -4.99 -7.43
C ASP A 108 -16.80 -3.82 -8.41
N ILE A 109 -16.28 -2.68 -7.95
CA ILE A 109 -16.17 -1.43 -8.72
C ILE A 109 -15.06 -1.50 -9.77
N SER A 110 -14.05 -2.38 -9.61
CA SER A 110 -13.04 -2.63 -10.64
C SER A 110 -12.36 -3.99 -10.43
N PRO A 111 -12.99 -5.10 -10.86
CA PRO A 111 -12.56 -6.47 -10.49
C PRO A 111 -11.18 -6.90 -11.06
N VAL A 112 -10.43 -5.98 -11.67
CA VAL A 112 -9.38 -6.32 -12.64
C VAL A 112 -8.13 -5.44 -12.53
N SER A 113 -8.15 -4.34 -11.76
CA SER A 113 -7.10 -3.32 -11.91
C SER A 113 -5.75 -3.66 -11.28
N ALA A 114 -5.71 -4.15 -10.03
CA ALA A 114 -4.45 -4.47 -9.36
C ALA A 114 -3.76 -5.70 -9.96
N LYS A 115 -4.54 -6.71 -10.38
CA LYS A 115 -4.00 -7.93 -10.98
C LYS A 115 -3.33 -7.65 -12.33
N PHE A 116 -3.93 -6.80 -13.16
CA PHE A 116 -3.37 -6.45 -14.48
C PHE A 116 -2.09 -5.62 -14.34
N ALA A 117 -2.05 -4.67 -13.40
CA ALA A 117 -0.83 -3.94 -13.10
C ALA A 117 0.27 -4.89 -12.58
N LEU A 118 -0.07 -5.79 -11.64
CA LEU A 118 0.88 -6.72 -11.02
C LEU A 118 1.60 -7.60 -12.05
N PHE A 119 0.85 -8.15 -13.01
CA PHE A 119 1.38 -9.06 -14.02
C PHE A 119 1.71 -8.39 -15.35
N PHE A 120 1.75 -7.07 -15.42
CA PHE A 120 2.20 -6.37 -16.63
C PHE A 120 3.68 -6.75 -16.94
N PRO A 121 4.03 -7.05 -18.21
CA PRO A 121 3.21 -7.04 -19.43
C PRO A 121 2.58 -8.40 -19.79
N ALA A 122 2.72 -9.43 -18.96
CA ALA A 122 2.27 -10.80 -19.26
C ALA A 122 0.76 -10.92 -19.48
N TYR A 123 -0.06 -10.07 -18.85
CA TYR A 123 -1.52 -10.03 -19.05
C TYR A 123 -1.98 -9.02 -20.13
N GLY A 124 -1.05 -8.28 -20.73
CA GLY A 124 -1.33 -7.27 -21.76
C GLY A 124 -0.40 -6.07 -21.65
N PHE A 125 -0.31 -5.32 -22.76
CA PHE A 125 0.48 -4.10 -22.85
C PHE A 125 -0.30 -2.84 -22.47
N GLN A 126 -1.51 -2.98 -21.94
CA GLN A 126 -2.34 -1.85 -21.51
C GLN A 126 -2.66 -1.99 -20.03
N PHE A 127 -2.51 -0.88 -19.30
CA PHE A 127 -2.95 -0.79 -17.92
C PHE A 127 -4.47 -0.67 -17.84
N PRO A 128 -5.07 -1.02 -16.69
CA PRO A 128 -6.51 -0.97 -16.54
C PRO A 128 -7.02 0.47 -16.68
N ILE A 129 -8.08 0.63 -17.46
CA ILE A 129 -8.79 1.89 -17.60
C ILE A 129 -9.76 2.02 -16.42
N ILE A 130 -9.66 3.12 -15.68
CA ILE A 130 -10.66 3.42 -14.66
C ILE A 130 -11.80 4.20 -15.35
N PRO A 131 -13.03 3.67 -15.41
CA PRO A 131 -14.16 4.32 -16.08
C PRO A 131 -14.78 5.38 -15.17
N HIS A 132 -14.04 6.46 -14.89
CA HIS A 132 -14.60 7.62 -14.22
C HIS A 132 -14.85 8.71 -15.25
N GLY A 133 -16.04 8.70 -15.84
CA GLY A 133 -16.52 9.79 -16.69
C GLY A 133 -16.77 11.10 -15.91
N ASP A 134 -17.00 11.00 -14.59
CA ASP A 134 -17.35 12.14 -13.74
C ASP A 134 -16.47 12.24 -12.49
N LYS A 135 -15.85 13.42 -12.28
CA LYS A 135 -15.03 13.76 -11.10
C LYS A 135 -15.79 13.53 -9.78
N TRP A 136 -17.09 13.77 -9.78
CA TRP A 136 -17.95 13.58 -8.60
C TRP A 136 -18.11 12.11 -8.23
N ARG A 137 -18.21 11.22 -9.22
CA ARG A 137 -18.31 9.78 -9.00
C ARG A 137 -16.97 9.21 -8.51
N TYR A 138 -15.86 9.80 -8.96
CA TYR A 138 -14.53 9.51 -8.41
C TYR A 138 -14.41 9.93 -6.93
N LEU A 139 -14.82 11.15 -6.57
CA LEU A 139 -14.81 11.61 -5.17
C LEU A 139 -15.77 10.81 -4.29
N ALA A 140 -16.95 10.48 -4.79
CA ALA A 140 -17.93 9.65 -4.08
C ALA A 140 -17.38 8.25 -3.76
N SER A 141 -16.48 7.70 -4.58
CA SER A 141 -15.83 6.42 -4.28
C SER A 141 -14.94 6.47 -3.03
N TYR A 142 -14.43 7.64 -2.62
CA TYR A 142 -13.71 7.77 -1.34
C TYR A 142 -14.64 7.70 -0.12
N ALA A 143 -15.94 7.97 -0.32
CA ALA A 143 -16.95 7.85 0.72
C ALA A 143 -17.56 6.44 0.79
N ASP A 144 -17.00 5.47 0.04
CA ASP A 144 -17.42 4.08 0.15
C ASP A 144 -17.19 3.56 1.57
N SER A 145 -18.24 3.03 2.18
CA SER A 145 -18.25 2.45 3.53
C SER A 145 -17.12 1.46 3.73
N TYR A 146 -16.80 0.67 2.70
CA TYR A 146 -15.73 -0.33 2.74
C TYR A 146 -14.35 0.33 2.82
N ILE A 147 -14.12 1.36 2.00
CA ILE A 147 -12.87 2.13 2.00
C ILE A 147 -12.67 2.82 3.35
N LEU A 148 -13.71 3.48 3.86
CA LEU A 148 -13.68 4.14 5.17
C LEU A 148 -13.43 3.15 6.31
N SER A 149 -14.03 1.95 6.24
CA SER A 149 -13.82 0.90 7.25
C SER A 149 -12.37 0.41 7.26
N CYS A 150 -11.78 0.20 6.07
CA CYS A 150 -10.37 -0.17 5.95
C CYS A 150 -9.44 0.91 6.50
N GLU A 151 -9.69 2.18 6.20
CA GLU A 151 -8.93 3.31 6.74
C GLU A 151 -9.06 3.42 8.26
N ALA A 152 -10.27 3.24 8.79
CA ALA A 152 -10.51 3.24 10.23
C ALA A 152 -9.75 2.11 10.94
N ILE A 153 -9.76 0.90 10.38
CA ILE A 153 -8.96 -0.23 10.91
C ILE A 153 -7.47 0.10 10.89
N GLY A 154 -6.97 0.64 9.77
CA GLY A 154 -5.58 1.08 9.64
C GLY A 154 -5.19 2.09 10.71
N LEU A 155 -6.03 3.11 10.89
CA LEU A 155 -5.85 4.14 11.91
C LEU A 155 -5.83 3.56 13.32
N LEU A 156 -6.78 2.67 13.65
CA LEU A 156 -6.85 2.02 14.96
C LEU A 156 -5.59 1.21 15.26
N ILE A 157 -5.03 0.51 14.25
CA ILE A 157 -3.78 -0.23 14.41
C ILE A 157 -2.61 0.73 14.70
N ILE A 158 -2.52 1.84 13.97
CA ILE A 158 -1.47 2.86 14.18
C ILE A 158 -1.58 3.47 15.58
N LEU A 159 -2.79 3.85 15.99
CA LEU A 159 -3.05 4.40 17.32
C LEU A 159 -2.72 3.39 18.42
N TRP A 160 -3.07 2.12 18.23
CA TRP A 160 -2.75 1.05 19.16
C TRP A 160 -1.24 0.83 19.32
N ASP A 161 -0.50 0.84 18.20
CA ASP A 161 0.96 0.70 18.22
C ASP A 161 1.63 1.92 18.85
N TYR A 162 1.11 3.13 18.62
CA TYR A 162 1.55 4.35 19.30
C TYR A 162 1.29 4.30 20.80
N TRP A 163 0.09 3.90 21.22
CA TRP A 163 -0.27 3.78 22.63
C TRP A 163 0.62 2.77 23.37
N LYS A 164 0.85 1.59 22.79
CA LYS A 164 1.77 0.57 23.37
C LYS A 164 3.20 1.08 23.46
N TRP A 165 3.67 1.81 22.45
CA TRP A 165 5.00 2.43 22.49
C TRP A 165 5.12 3.41 23.65
N ARG A 166 4.09 4.25 23.86
CA ARG A 166 4.06 5.23 24.95
C ARG A 166 4.01 4.58 26.34
N HIS A 167 3.23 3.51 26.51
CA HIS A 167 3.01 2.85 27.80
C HIS A 167 3.89 1.60 28.02
N ARG A 168 4.93 1.41 27.20
CA ARG A 168 5.78 0.21 27.22
C ARG A 168 6.34 -0.12 28.60
N LYS A 169 6.74 0.90 29.37
CA LYS A 169 7.29 0.72 30.74
C LYS A 169 6.24 0.19 31.72
N GLU A 170 5.01 0.70 31.64
CA GLU A 170 3.90 0.27 32.50
C GLU A 170 3.44 -1.14 32.14
N ILE A 171 3.30 -1.44 30.85
CA ILE A 171 2.97 -2.78 30.36
C ILE A 171 3.98 -3.82 30.86
N PHE A 172 5.28 -3.50 30.80
CA PHE A 172 6.32 -4.40 31.28
C PHE A 172 6.22 -4.65 32.80
N ARG A 173 5.99 -3.59 33.59
CA ARG A 173 5.80 -3.69 35.05
C ARG A 173 4.57 -4.54 35.41
N LEU A 174 3.45 -4.34 34.72
CA LEU A 174 2.22 -5.12 34.93
C LEU A 174 2.42 -6.60 34.57
N SER A 175 3.14 -6.87 33.48
CA SER A 175 3.47 -8.24 33.06
C SER A 175 4.37 -8.96 34.05
N GLN A 176 5.38 -8.27 34.63
CA GLN A 176 6.24 -8.85 35.66
C GLN A 176 5.47 -9.14 36.94
N LYS A 177 4.63 -8.20 37.40
CA LYS A 177 3.82 -8.37 38.62
C LYS A 177 2.89 -9.58 38.51
N LYS A 178 2.26 -9.77 37.34
CA LYS A 178 1.40 -10.93 37.06
C LYS A 178 2.16 -12.27 37.12
N HIS A 179 3.43 -12.30 36.71
CA HIS A 179 4.28 -13.50 36.80
C HIS A 179 4.71 -13.79 38.24
N SER A 180 5.02 -12.77 39.03
CA SER A 180 5.40 -12.93 40.44
C SER A 180 4.24 -13.35 41.36
N SER A 181 2.99 -13.11 40.96
CA SER A 181 1.79 -13.52 41.71
C SER A 181 1.29 -14.93 41.36
N ALA A 182 1.88 -15.59 40.37
CA ALA A 182 1.50 -16.92 39.89
C ALA A 182 2.49 -18.02 40.32
N VAL A 183 3.50 -17.66 41.12
CA VAL A 183 4.46 -18.54 41.80
C VAL A 183 4.13 -18.50 43.29
#